data_AF-A0A956Z2I7-F1
#
_entry.id   AF-A0A956Z2I7-F1
#
_cell.length_a   1.000
_cell.length_b   1.000
_cell.length_c   1.000
_cell.angle_alpha   90.00
_cell.angle_beta   90.00
_cell.angle_gamma   90.00
#
_symmetry.space_group_name_H-M   'P 1'
#
loop_
_entity.id
_entity.type
_entity.pdbx_description
1 polymer ?
#
loop_
_entity_poly.entity_id
_entity_poly.type
_entity_poly.pdbx_seq_one_letter_code
_entity_poly.pdbx_strand_id
1 'polypeptide(L)'
;MTTYRVARRGLFLLAVLICLVWPAITQAQPTDGRLIVAPDGDYTTIESALSAADSGDVIEVRSGIYAAPLIIEKSVSLVGVGQPVIDGHGSGSLVIIAAPDTRFEGFVVRGSGENLNHEDTGIVIQAPRVTVANNRIEDVLFGIYFAKANEGSASHNSVECKDRELGLRGDSIRVWYSSDVTLTGNEVNRCRDTLIWYAQNITIENNRIRDSRYGLHFMYSSGAQVENNTVEGNSVGSYLMYSQHLTMSGNHMLWNRGPSGYGIALKEMDYVTLQDNVLVGNRAGLYIDDSPALVDINNFVTGNFFAYNDIGIAALPSTESNIFQANTFLENNQQISVLGRGNLLENTWNQAGIGNYWSDYVGYDGDNDGIGDLPYRAEQLFESLTDSEPVLRLFAFSPARQALDFAGSAFPSLRPDPKVIDEAPMMHYTLPAAVEGGSPQSVSLPLLAATLLLVGIGGVICVSAWRGRVPQRVATTQHRNTVQAGI
;
A
#
# COMPACT_ATOMS: atom_id res chain seq x y z
N MET A 1 -16.16 69.37 -53.40
CA MET A 1 -16.72 68.19 -52.72
C MET A 1 -15.74 67.02 -52.95
N THR A 2 -14.65 66.96 -52.16
CA THR A 2 -14.45 66.01 -51.03
C THR A 2 -14.55 64.54 -51.48
N THR A 3 -13.43 63.95 -51.93
CA THR A 3 -12.43 63.13 -51.19
C THR A 3 -12.84 61.65 -50.99
N TYR A 4 -11.84 60.76 -51.12
CA TYR A 4 -11.83 59.29 -50.94
C TYR A 4 -11.76 58.42 -52.20
N ARG A 5 -10.70 58.62 -52.97
CA ARG A 5 -9.97 57.52 -53.64
C ARG A 5 -8.52 57.58 -53.16
N VAL A 6 -7.88 56.41 -53.07
CA VAL A 6 -6.49 56.15 -52.65
C VAL A 6 -6.30 55.85 -51.16
N ALA A 7 -6.68 54.65 -50.73
CA ALA A 7 -6.09 53.97 -49.57
C ALA A 7 -6.48 52.47 -49.57
N ARG A 8 -6.06 51.68 -50.56
CA ARG A 8 -6.24 50.21 -50.50
C ARG A 8 -5.23 49.36 -51.29
N ARG A 9 -4.13 49.96 -51.76
CA ARG A 9 -3.05 49.21 -52.45
C ARG A 9 -1.66 49.34 -51.81
N GLY A 10 -1.55 50.05 -50.68
CA GLY A 10 -0.29 50.21 -49.93
C GLY A 10 -0.09 49.27 -48.74
N LEU A 11 -1.12 48.52 -48.31
CA LEU A 11 -1.06 47.70 -47.09
C LEU A 11 -0.72 46.21 -47.34
N PHE A 12 -0.87 45.74 -48.59
CA PHE A 12 -0.56 44.34 -48.94
C PHE A 12 0.91 44.10 -49.26
N LEU A 13 1.68 45.13 -49.60
CA LEU A 13 3.13 45.03 -49.86
C LEU A 13 3.98 45.21 -48.59
N LEU A 14 3.45 45.81 -47.52
CA LEU A 14 4.14 45.91 -46.23
C LEU A 14 4.00 44.63 -45.39
N ALA A 15 2.88 43.89 -45.53
CA ALA A 15 2.67 42.61 -44.83
C ALA A 15 3.53 41.47 -45.42
N VAL A 16 3.84 41.52 -46.71
CA VAL A 16 4.70 40.51 -47.38
C VAL A 16 6.19 40.76 -47.11
N LEU A 17 6.60 42.02 -46.86
CA LEU A 17 7.99 42.35 -46.51
C LEU A 17 8.30 42.15 -45.02
N ILE A 18 7.31 42.19 -44.12
CA ILE A 18 7.49 41.85 -42.70
C ILE A 18 7.56 40.33 -42.48
N CYS A 19 7.10 39.50 -43.43
CA CYS A 19 7.29 38.05 -43.40
C CYS A 19 8.69 37.60 -43.86
N LEU A 20 9.53 38.50 -44.39
CA LEU A 20 10.88 38.17 -44.88
C LEU A 20 12.00 38.58 -43.91
N VAL A 21 11.65 39.13 -42.75
CA VAL A 21 12.58 39.38 -41.64
C VAL A 21 11.99 38.77 -40.37
N TRP A 22 11.68 37.48 -40.43
CA TRP A 22 11.67 36.67 -39.23
C TRP A 22 13.14 36.60 -38.80
N PRO A 23 13.56 37.08 -37.62
CA PRO A 23 14.86 36.68 -37.12
C PRO A 23 14.79 35.16 -37.07
N ALA A 24 15.60 34.49 -37.87
CA ALA A 24 15.86 33.09 -37.69
C ALA A 24 16.31 32.95 -36.24
N ILE A 25 15.36 32.61 -35.36
CA ILE A 25 15.66 31.93 -34.12
C ILE A 25 16.26 30.64 -34.65
N THR A 26 17.57 30.66 -34.80
CA THR A 26 18.38 29.46 -34.86
C THR A 26 18.00 28.71 -33.61
N GLN A 27 17.02 27.79 -33.73
CA GLN A 27 17.03 26.61 -32.91
C GLN A 27 18.42 26.03 -33.15
N ALA A 28 19.31 26.26 -32.19
CA ALA A 28 20.56 25.54 -32.13
C ALA A 28 20.17 24.08 -32.32
N GLN A 29 20.66 23.47 -33.40
CA GLN A 29 20.60 22.03 -33.52
C GLN A 29 21.25 21.51 -32.23
N PRO A 30 20.60 20.63 -31.46
CA PRO A 30 21.28 20.00 -30.34
C PRO A 30 22.48 19.30 -30.95
N THR A 31 23.66 19.86 -30.73
CA THR A 31 24.86 19.06 -30.83
C THR A 31 24.73 18.12 -29.65
N ASP A 32 24.59 16.82 -29.89
CA ASP A 32 24.80 15.81 -28.84
C ASP A 32 26.30 15.85 -28.49
N GLY A 33 26.74 16.93 -27.84
CA GLY A 33 28.07 17.03 -27.29
C GLY A 33 28.18 15.97 -26.21
N ARG A 34 29.09 15.01 -26.41
CA ARG A 34 29.40 14.01 -25.38
C ARG A 34 30.59 14.48 -24.59
N LEU A 35 30.37 14.84 -23.33
CA LEU A 35 31.43 15.14 -22.37
C LEU A 35 31.69 13.88 -21.53
N ILE A 36 32.96 13.59 -21.25
CA ILE A 36 33.36 12.42 -20.45
C ILE A 36 34.01 12.91 -19.17
N VAL A 37 33.41 12.56 -18.04
CA VAL A 37 33.95 12.77 -16.69
C VAL A 37 34.61 11.47 -16.25
N ALA A 38 35.88 11.56 -15.88
CA ALA A 38 36.64 10.45 -15.30
C ALA A 38 37.75 11.01 -14.39
N PRO A 39 38.18 10.26 -13.36
CA PRO A 39 39.26 10.72 -12.48
C PRO A 39 40.57 11.07 -13.22
N ASP A 40 40.79 10.47 -14.40
CA ASP A 40 41.93 10.64 -15.30
C ASP A 40 41.57 11.29 -16.65
N GLY A 41 40.36 11.86 -16.79
CA GLY A 41 39.86 12.46 -18.03
C GLY A 41 40.04 13.98 -18.13
N ASP A 42 39.58 14.55 -19.25
CA ASP A 42 39.58 16.01 -19.49
C ASP A 42 38.70 16.78 -18.50
N TYR A 43 37.63 16.15 -18.03
CA TYR A 43 36.80 16.60 -16.92
C TYR A 43 36.99 15.65 -15.73
N THR A 44 37.59 16.15 -14.64
CA THR A 44 37.84 15.35 -13.43
C THR A 44 36.71 15.45 -12.41
N THR A 45 35.82 16.43 -12.54
CA THR A 45 34.62 16.59 -11.70
C THR A 45 33.36 16.75 -12.54
N ILE A 46 32.21 16.37 -11.99
CA ILE A 46 30.92 16.48 -12.69
C ILE A 46 30.56 17.96 -12.92
N GLU A 47 30.86 18.83 -11.96
CA GLU A 47 30.59 20.27 -12.03
C GLU A 47 31.36 20.94 -13.17
N SER A 48 32.60 20.48 -13.43
CA SER A 48 33.42 21.01 -14.52
C SER A 48 32.80 20.69 -15.88
N ALA A 49 32.24 19.48 -16.06
CA ALA A 49 31.52 19.09 -17.26
C ALA A 49 30.16 19.81 -17.38
N LEU A 50 29.39 19.92 -16.29
CA LEU A 50 28.12 20.67 -16.29
C LEU A 50 28.32 22.15 -16.67
N SER A 51 29.42 22.74 -16.20
CA SER A 51 29.79 24.12 -16.55
C SER A 51 30.08 24.27 -18.04
N ALA A 52 30.74 23.28 -18.65
CA ALA A 52 31.14 23.29 -20.06
C ALA A 52 30.06 22.81 -21.03
N ALA A 53 29.12 21.97 -20.58
CA ALA A 53 28.05 21.41 -21.40
C ALA A 53 27.05 22.48 -21.85
N ASP A 54 26.52 22.32 -23.06
CA ASP A 54 25.34 23.03 -23.54
C ASP A 54 24.06 22.25 -23.22
N SER A 55 22.91 22.92 -23.19
CA SER A 55 21.63 22.22 -23.04
C SER A 55 21.41 21.26 -24.20
N GLY A 56 21.05 20.01 -23.90
CA GLY A 56 20.94 18.90 -24.84
C GLY A 56 22.12 17.93 -24.77
N ASP A 57 23.26 18.34 -24.23
CA ASP A 57 24.46 17.49 -24.17
C ASP A 57 24.28 16.26 -23.28
N VAL A 58 25.11 15.24 -23.57
CA VAL A 58 25.26 14.04 -22.75
C VAL A 58 26.57 14.11 -21.99
N ILE A 59 26.49 14.04 -20.66
CA ILE A 59 27.66 13.92 -19.78
C ILE A 59 27.75 12.48 -19.30
N GLU A 60 28.71 11.73 -19.84
CA GLU A 60 29.06 10.39 -19.36
C GLU A 60 29.98 10.51 -18.14
N VAL A 61 29.56 9.98 -17.01
CA VAL A 61 30.38 9.93 -15.79
C VAL A 61 30.86 8.51 -15.57
N ARG A 62 32.16 8.27 -15.67
CA ARG A 62 32.77 6.96 -15.42
C ARG A 62 32.96 6.72 -13.93
N SER A 63 33.09 5.45 -13.56
CA SER A 63 33.37 4.99 -12.20
C SER A 63 34.40 5.88 -11.48
N GLY A 64 34.01 6.34 -10.30
CA GLY A 64 34.77 7.30 -9.49
C GLY A 64 33.94 7.72 -8.28
N ILE A 65 34.54 8.48 -7.38
CA ILE A 65 33.84 9.13 -6.27
C ILE A 65 33.87 10.62 -6.54
N TYR A 66 32.69 11.23 -6.55
CA TYR A 66 32.46 12.64 -6.83
C TYR A 66 31.76 13.27 -5.62
N ALA A 67 32.15 14.49 -5.29
CA ALA A 67 31.61 15.18 -4.13
C ALA A 67 30.18 15.67 -4.40
N ALA A 68 29.33 15.61 -3.39
CA ALA A 68 28.08 16.36 -3.33
C ALA A 68 28.31 17.71 -2.61
N PRO A 69 27.42 18.72 -2.78
CA PRO A 69 26.19 18.70 -3.57
C PRO A 69 26.43 18.93 -5.07
N LEU A 70 25.67 18.21 -5.90
CA LEU A 70 25.60 18.42 -7.33
C LEU A 70 24.36 19.24 -7.68
N ILE A 71 24.52 20.36 -8.38
CA ILE A 71 23.41 21.21 -8.84
C ILE A 71 23.36 21.18 -10.37
N ILE A 72 22.26 20.70 -10.92
CA ILE A 72 22.04 20.55 -12.37
C ILE A 72 21.06 21.63 -12.84
N GLU A 73 21.61 22.71 -13.38
CA GLU A 73 20.86 23.89 -13.84
C GLU A 73 20.72 23.98 -15.37
N LYS A 74 21.29 23.03 -16.11
CA LYS A 74 21.14 22.91 -17.57
C LYS A 74 20.41 21.62 -17.91
N SER A 75 19.58 21.65 -18.95
CA SER A 75 18.87 20.48 -19.45
C SER A 75 19.85 19.53 -20.14
N VAL A 76 20.35 18.53 -19.42
CA VAL A 76 21.38 17.59 -19.91
C VAL A 76 21.00 16.15 -19.59
N SER A 77 21.64 15.21 -20.28
CA SER A 77 21.61 13.80 -19.89
C SER A 77 22.88 13.44 -19.12
N LEU A 78 22.76 13.24 -17.82
CA LEU A 78 23.85 12.82 -16.95
C LEU A 78 23.79 11.30 -16.77
N VAL A 79 24.77 10.58 -17.31
CA VAL A 79 24.75 9.11 -17.46
C VAL A 79 25.97 8.50 -16.77
N GLY A 80 25.74 7.76 -15.69
CA GLY A 80 26.74 7.00 -14.96
C GLY A 80 27.08 5.67 -15.63
N VAL A 81 28.36 5.45 -15.90
CA VAL A 81 28.90 4.20 -16.45
C VAL A 81 29.76 3.51 -15.40
N GLY A 82 29.36 2.30 -15.01
CA GLY A 82 30.03 1.55 -13.95
C GLY A 82 29.73 2.08 -12.54
N GLN A 83 28.52 2.62 -12.33
CA GLN A 83 28.02 3.07 -11.02
C GLN A 83 28.95 4.07 -10.30
N PRO A 84 29.27 5.23 -10.90
CA PRO A 84 29.95 6.31 -10.19
C PRO A 84 29.19 6.73 -8.92
N VAL A 85 29.94 7.11 -7.89
CA VAL A 85 29.40 7.46 -6.57
C VAL A 85 29.39 8.98 -6.40
N ILE A 86 28.23 9.53 -6.05
CA ILE A 86 28.08 10.89 -5.53
C ILE A 86 27.94 10.78 -4.01
N ASP A 87 28.90 11.31 -3.27
CA ASP A 87 29.03 11.15 -1.82
C ASP A 87 28.91 12.51 -1.10
N GLY A 88 27.95 12.62 -0.17
CA GLY A 88 27.76 13.83 0.64
C GLY A 88 28.43 13.82 2.00
N HIS A 89 29.13 12.75 2.37
CA HIS A 89 29.86 12.62 3.62
C HIS A 89 29.04 12.95 4.89
N GLY A 90 27.74 12.64 4.86
CA GLY A 90 26.82 12.84 5.98
C GLY A 90 26.30 14.27 6.12
N SER A 91 26.28 15.06 5.05
CA SER A 91 25.86 16.47 5.09
C SER A 91 24.94 16.86 3.94
N GLY A 92 23.82 17.51 4.28
CA GLY A 92 22.92 18.16 3.32
C GLY A 92 22.24 17.21 2.33
N SER A 93 21.60 17.82 1.32
CA SER A 93 21.05 17.13 0.15
C SER A 93 22.11 16.95 -0.93
N LEU A 94 22.01 15.88 -1.72
CA LEU A 94 23.13 15.42 -2.54
C LEU A 94 23.04 15.87 -4.01
N VAL A 95 21.92 15.62 -4.67
CA VAL A 95 21.72 15.99 -6.08
C VAL A 95 20.47 16.87 -6.18
N ILE A 96 20.61 18.05 -6.77
CA ILE A 96 19.53 19.02 -6.98
C ILE A 96 19.38 19.25 -8.48
N ILE A 97 18.25 18.79 -9.03
CA ILE A 97 17.92 18.92 -10.44
C ILE A 97 16.94 20.09 -10.60
N ALA A 98 17.45 21.21 -11.11
CA ALA A 98 16.72 22.46 -11.27
C ALA A 98 16.36 22.78 -12.74
N ALA A 99 16.86 21.99 -13.69
CA ALA A 99 16.55 22.15 -15.10
C ALA A 99 15.53 21.12 -15.60
N PRO A 100 14.58 21.52 -16.46
CA PRO A 100 13.62 20.61 -17.04
C PRO A 100 14.29 19.67 -18.05
N ASP A 101 13.60 18.62 -18.45
CA ASP A 101 14.05 17.71 -19.52
C ASP A 101 15.44 17.08 -19.22
N THR A 102 15.79 17.01 -17.93
CA THR A 102 17.05 16.44 -17.45
C THR A 102 16.90 14.95 -17.22
N ARG A 103 17.94 14.19 -17.57
CA ARG A 103 18.01 12.76 -17.29
C ARG A 103 19.15 12.46 -16.33
N PHE A 104 18.85 11.81 -15.22
CA PHE A 104 19.81 11.42 -14.18
C PHE A 104 19.85 9.90 -13.99
N GLU A 105 20.94 9.37 -14.53
CA GLU A 105 21.26 8.00 -14.89
C GLU A 105 22.27 7.13 -14.14
N GLY A 106 21.93 6.00 -13.52
CA GLY A 106 22.96 4.96 -13.27
C GLY A 106 24.02 5.32 -12.21
N PHE A 107 23.69 6.19 -11.26
CA PHE A 107 24.57 6.62 -10.17
C PHE A 107 24.33 5.84 -8.89
N VAL A 108 25.36 5.83 -8.03
CA VAL A 108 25.18 5.62 -6.59
C VAL A 108 25.13 6.99 -5.93
N VAL A 109 24.08 7.28 -5.18
CA VAL A 109 23.90 8.56 -4.46
C VAL A 109 23.81 8.24 -2.97
N ARG A 110 24.78 8.72 -2.17
CA ARG A 110 24.89 8.29 -0.77
C ARG A 110 25.40 9.32 0.21
N GLY A 111 25.12 9.07 1.49
CA GLY A 111 25.68 9.83 2.60
C GLY A 111 25.07 11.22 2.72
N SER A 112 23.73 11.32 2.68
CA SER A 112 23.04 12.60 2.95
C SER A 112 23.23 13.01 4.40
N GLY A 113 22.90 14.26 4.70
CA GLY A 113 22.71 14.72 6.07
C GLY A 113 21.57 14.04 6.81
N GLU A 114 21.36 14.47 8.05
CA GLU A 114 20.43 13.86 9.00
C GLU A 114 19.37 14.84 9.54
N ASN A 115 19.28 16.04 8.96
CA ASN A 115 18.37 17.07 9.43
C ASN A 115 16.96 16.87 8.89
N LEU A 116 16.06 16.39 9.75
CA LEU A 116 14.63 16.21 9.44
C LEU A 116 13.90 17.51 9.08
N ASN A 117 14.34 18.67 9.60
CA ASN A 117 13.70 19.96 9.32
C ASN A 117 14.12 20.53 7.96
N HIS A 118 15.36 20.27 7.56
CA HIS A 118 15.86 20.65 6.24
C HIS A 118 15.47 19.62 5.16
N GLU A 119 15.05 18.42 5.58
CA GLU A 119 14.72 17.29 4.72
C GLU A 119 15.91 16.89 3.84
N ASP A 120 17.06 16.62 4.47
CA ASP A 120 18.29 16.22 3.75
C ASP A 120 18.01 15.01 2.82
N THR A 121 18.10 15.23 1.51
CA THR A 121 17.57 14.32 0.48
C THR A 121 18.65 13.86 -0.48
N GLY A 122 18.59 12.60 -0.91
CA GLY A 122 19.46 12.05 -1.95
C GLY A 122 19.31 12.80 -3.28
N ILE A 123 18.11 12.78 -3.87
CA ILE A 123 17.84 13.44 -5.15
C ILE A 123 16.62 14.34 -5.02
N VAL A 124 16.82 15.66 -5.16
CA VAL A 124 15.75 16.67 -5.18
C VAL A 124 15.50 17.10 -6.61
N ILE A 125 14.25 17.05 -7.04
CA ILE A 125 13.80 17.39 -8.39
C ILE A 125 12.87 18.61 -8.28
N GLN A 126 13.27 19.71 -8.90
CA GLN A 126 12.59 21.01 -8.80
C GLN A 126 12.12 21.54 -10.16
N ALA A 127 12.18 20.70 -11.20
CA ALA A 127 11.82 21.05 -12.56
C ALA A 127 11.00 19.93 -13.22
N PRO A 128 10.15 20.28 -14.22
CA PRO A 128 9.29 19.31 -14.88
C PRO A 128 10.05 18.41 -15.86
N ARG A 129 9.45 17.27 -16.23
CA ARG A 129 9.97 16.33 -17.24
C ARG A 129 11.38 15.80 -16.93
N VAL A 130 11.69 15.66 -15.64
CA VAL A 130 12.95 15.06 -15.19
C VAL A 130 12.79 13.55 -15.09
N THR A 131 13.77 12.81 -15.61
CA THR A 131 13.86 11.36 -15.50
C THR A 131 14.98 10.98 -14.56
N VAL A 132 14.66 10.25 -13.49
CA VAL A 132 15.63 9.65 -12.56
C VAL A 132 15.55 8.14 -12.70
N ALA A 133 16.59 7.51 -13.26
CA ALA A 133 16.53 6.10 -13.63
C ALA A 133 17.77 5.30 -13.22
N ASN A 134 17.57 4.02 -12.88
CA ASN A 134 18.63 3.05 -12.66
C ASN A 134 19.65 3.44 -11.57
N ASN A 135 19.24 4.27 -10.60
CA ASN A 135 20.13 4.73 -9.53
C ASN A 135 20.03 3.85 -8.28
N ARG A 136 21.13 3.77 -7.53
CA ARG A 136 21.15 3.23 -6.16
C ARG A 136 21.29 4.39 -5.17
N ILE A 137 20.24 4.66 -4.41
CA ILE A 137 20.21 5.70 -3.40
C ILE A 137 20.30 5.02 -2.03
N GLU A 138 21.41 5.19 -1.32
CA GLU A 138 21.72 4.46 -0.09
C GLU A 138 22.24 5.39 1.01
N ASP A 139 22.00 5.06 2.29
CA ASP A 139 22.42 5.88 3.43
C ASP A 139 21.97 7.36 3.32
N VAL A 140 20.71 7.54 2.92
CA VAL A 140 20.06 8.85 2.83
C VAL A 140 18.93 8.98 3.85
N LEU A 141 18.67 10.20 4.34
CA LEU A 141 17.52 10.44 5.20
C LEU A 141 16.24 10.39 4.38
N PHE A 142 16.15 11.19 3.31
CA PHE A 142 15.10 11.14 2.29
C PHE A 142 15.68 10.68 0.95
N GLY A 143 14.94 9.87 0.18
CA GLY A 143 15.42 9.30 -1.08
C GLY A 143 15.29 10.24 -2.28
N ILE A 144 14.19 10.11 -3.01
CA ILE A 144 13.88 10.91 -4.21
C ILE A 144 12.73 11.86 -3.89
N TYR A 145 12.86 13.13 -4.23
CA TYR A 145 11.85 14.13 -3.94
C TYR A 145 11.47 14.94 -5.18
N PHE A 146 10.25 14.74 -5.70
CA PHE A 146 9.59 15.61 -6.66
C PHE A 146 8.94 16.80 -5.93
N ALA A 147 9.62 17.93 -5.96
CA ALA A 147 9.23 19.16 -5.29
C ALA A 147 8.68 20.17 -6.30
N LYS A 148 7.36 20.14 -6.53
CA LYS A 148 6.69 20.93 -7.58
C LYS A 148 7.24 20.61 -8.99
N ALA A 149 7.42 19.33 -9.26
CA ALA A 149 8.06 18.80 -10.46
C ALA A 149 7.07 17.90 -11.23
N ASN A 150 6.40 18.49 -12.22
CA ASN A 150 5.39 17.80 -13.01
C ASN A 150 6.00 16.91 -14.11
N GLU A 151 5.23 15.94 -14.60
CA GLU A 151 5.58 15.12 -15.77
C GLU A 151 6.92 14.38 -15.61
N GLY A 152 7.37 14.20 -14.37
CA GLY A 152 8.63 13.53 -14.04
C GLY A 152 8.49 12.01 -13.94
N SER A 153 9.61 11.31 -13.98
CA SER A 153 9.61 9.86 -13.75
C SER A 153 10.75 9.43 -12.84
N ALA A 154 10.46 8.48 -11.97
CA ALA A 154 11.46 7.71 -11.23
C ALA A 154 11.28 6.24 -11.61
N SER A 155 12.27 5.65 -12.28
CA SER A 155 12.18 4.27 -12.74
C SER A 155 13.39 3.41 -12.40
N HIS A 156 13.14 2.16 -11.98
CA HIS A 156 14.20 1.18 -11.69
C HIS A 156 15.26 1.68 -10.70
N ASN A 157 14.87 2.52 -9.74
CA ASN A 157 15.77 2.96 -8.67
C ASN A 157 15.65 2.04 -7.45
N SER A 158 16.75 1.87 -6.74
CA SER A 158 16.78 1.24 -5.41
C SER A 158 17.00 2.31 -4.36
N VAL A 159 16.09 2.41 -3.37
CA VAL A 159 16.15 3.39 -2.28
C VAL A 159 16.23 2.66 -0.95
N GLU A 160 17.31 2.90 -0.21
CA GLU A 160 17.49 2.47 1.16
C GLU A 160 17.83 3.66 2.06
N CYS A 161 16.97 3.91 3.04
CA CYS A 161 17.14 5.03 3.96
C CYS A 161 18.06 4.68 5.14
N LYS A 162 18.50 5.72 5.85
CA LYS A 162 19.30 5.62 7.08
C LYS A 162 18.65 4.70 8.12
N ASP A 163 19.46 3.87 8.77
CA ASP A 163 18.99 2.98 9.83
C ASP A 163 18.63 3.78 11.09
N ARG A 164 17.32 3.97 11.28
CA ARG A 164 16.72 4.70 12.39
C ARG A 164 15.45 4.00 12.84
N GLU A 165 14.96 4.38 14.02
CA GLU A 165 13.60 4.06 14.43
C GLU A 165 12.59 4.53 13.37
N LEU A 166 11.52 3.76 13.20
CA LEU A 166 10.58 3.92 12.09
C LEU A 166 10.04 5.36 11.92
N GLY A 167 9.75 6.06 13.02
CA GLY A 167 9.25 7.44 12.99
C GLY A 167 10.31 8.50 12.69
N LEU A 168 11.60 8.16 12.81
CA LEU A 168 12.75 9.06 12.63
C LEU A 168 13.47 8.86 11.29
N ARG A 169 13.03 7.90 10.48
CA ARG A 169 13.44 7.76 9.07
C ARG A 169 12.82 8.89 8.23
N GLY A 170 13.43 9.22 7.11
CA GLY A 170 12.79 10.06 6.10
C GLY A 170 12.06 9.23 5.03
N ASP A 171 11.41 9.93 4.12
CA ASP A 171 10.56 9.33 3.09
C ASP A 171 11.42 8.78 1.94
N SER A 172 11.01 7.64 1.37
CA SER A 172 11.72 6.96 0.28
C SER A 172 11.60 7.74 -1.03
N ILE A 173 10.38 7.94 -1.48
CA ILE A 173 10.03 8.73 -2.65
C ILE A 173 8.90 9.65 -2.22
N ARG A 174 9.09 10.95 -2.43
CA ARG A 174 8.11 11.98 -2.11
C ARG A 174 7.69 12.71 -3.37
N VAL A 175 6.38 12.81 -3.59
CA VAL A 175 5.76 13.59 -4.66
C VAL A 175 4.90 14.66 -4.02
N TRP A 176 5.27 15.93 -4.20
CA TRP A 176 4.65 17.06 -3.52
C TRP A 176 4.27 18.16 -4.51
N TYR A 177 3.00 18.59 -4.50
CA TYR A 177 2.47 19.60 -5.43
C TYR A 177 2.88 19.35 -6.89
N SER A 178 2.79 18.10 -7.33
CA SER A 178 3.23 17.68 -8.65
C SER A 178 2.14 16.90 -9.37
N SER A 179 2.07 17.01 -10.69
CA SER A 179 1.13 16.24 -11.51
C SER A 179 1.85 15.33 -12.51
N ASP A 180 1.16 14.28 -12.93
CA ASP A 180 1.58 13.42 -14.04
C ASP A 180 2.96 12.76 -13.81
N VAL A 181 3.28 12.46 -12.54
CA VAL A 181 4.52 11.76 -12.17
C VAL A 181 4.33 10.25 -12.24
N THR A 182 5.31 9.56 -12.81
CA THR A 182 5.32 8.10 -12.95
C THR A 182 6.42 7.47 -12.09
N LEU A 183 6.04 6.55 -11.21
CA LEU A 183 6.93 5.76 -10.36
C LEU A 183 6.86 4.30 -10.80
N THR A 184 7.88 3.77 -11.49
CA THR A 184 7.83 2.42 -12.07
C THR A 184 9.03 1.55 -11.74
N GLY A 185 8.80 0.32 -11.29
CA GLY A 185 9.88 -0.65 -11.12
C GLY A 185 10.90 -0.30 -10.03
N ASN A 186 10.55 0.58 -9.09
CA ASN A 186 11.44 0.98 -8.01
C ASN A 186 11.40 -0.02 -6.85
N GLU A 187 12.54 -0.18 -6.17
CA GLU A 187 12.66 -0.96 -4.94
C GLU A 187 12.90 -0.02 -3.76
N VAL A 188 12.00 -0.05 -2.78
CA VAL A 188 12.08 0.75 -1.55
C VAL A 188 12.22 -0.17 -0.35
N ASN A 189 13.17 0.16 0.51
CA ASN A 189 13.51 -0.65 1.68
C ASN A 189 13.86 0.21 2.89
N ARG A 190 13.35 -0.17 4.07
CA ARG A 190 13.73 0.43 5.36
C ARG A 190 13.61 1.96 5.41
N CYS A 191 12.56 2.50 4.81
CA CYS A 191 12.28 3.94 4.83
C CYS A 191 11.10 4.28 5.74
N ARG A 192 10.71 5.55 5.81
CA ARG A 192 9.48 5.96 6.48
C ARG A 192 8.29 5.74 5.54
N ASP A 193 8.06 6.64 4.60
CA ASP A 193 6.90 6.58 3.71
C ASP A 193 7.29 6.71 2.24
N THR A 194 6.55 6.07 1.34
CA THR A 194 6.41 6.55 -0.03
C THR A 194 5.23 7.52 -0.06
N LEU A 195 5.51 8.81 -0.17
CA LEU A 195 4.57 9.88 0.13
C LEU A 195 4.10 10.62 -1.12
N ILE A 196 2.79 10.64 -1.34
CA ILE A 196 2.12 11.35 -2.43
C ILE A 196 1.17 12.38 -1.82
N TRP A 197 1.49 13.66 -1.96
CA TRP A 197 0.76 14.72 -1.27
C TRP A 197 0.49 15.91 -2.19
N TYR A 198 -0.78 16.31 -2.30
CA TYR A 198 -1.25 17.37 -3.20
C TYR A 198 -0.85 17.09 -4.65
N ALA A 199 -1.03 15.84 -5.09
CA ALA A 199 -0.58 15.37 -6.39
C ALA A 199 -1.75 14.92 -7.27
N GLN A 200 -1.59 14.99 -8.58
CA GLN A 200 -2.63 14.64 -9.55
C GLN A 200 -2.10 13.69 -10.62
N ASN A 201 -2.92 12.73 -11.05
CA ASN A 201 -2.61 11.80 -12.13
C ASN A 201 -1.29 11.05 -11.91
N ILE A 202 -1.09 10.51 -10.71
CA ILE A 202 0.13 9.77 -10.36
C ILE A 202 -0.02 8.32 -10.78
N THR A 203 0.98 7.82 -11.51
CA THR A 203 1.06 6.42 -11.92
C THR A 203 2.13 5.71 -11.09
N ILE A 204 1.76 4.63 -10.40
CA ILE A 204 2.66 3.83 -9.55
C ILE A 204 2.54 2.37 -9.99
N GLU A 205 3.56 1.84 -10.65
CA GLU A 205 3.47 0.53 -11.28
C GLU A 205 4.68 -0.36 -11.01
N ASN A 206 4.46 -1.65 -10.76
CA ASN A 206 5.52 -2.65 -10.67
C ASN A 206 6.61 -2.34 -9.61
N ASN A 207 6.28 -1.56 -8.57
CA ASN A 207 7.23 -1.23 -7.51
C ASN A 207 7.20 -2.29 -6.41
N ARG A 208 8.32 -2.46 -5.70
CA ARG A 208 8.41 -3.26 -4.47
C ARG A 208 8.73 -2.37 -3.28
N ILE A 209 7.87 -2.34 -2.28
CA ILE A 209 8.01 -1.47 -1.10
C ILE A 209 7.93 -2.33 0.16
N ARG A 210 9.01 -2.35 0.95
CA ARG A 210 9.10 -3.21 2.13
C ARG A 210 9.75 -2.57 3.34
N ASP A 211 9.45 -3.15 4.50
CA ASP A 211 10.07 -2.85 5.80
C ASP A 211 10.02 -1.36 6.19
N SER A 212 8.99 -0.66 5.71
CA SER A 212 8.77 0.78 5.89
C SER A 212 7.53 1.06 6.74
N ARG A 213 7.26 2.35 7.04
CA ARG A 213 6.10 2.73 7.86
C ARG A 213 4.83 2.65 7.05
N TYR A 214 4.68 3.55 6.08
CA TYR A 214 3.61 3.48 5.09
C TYR A 214 4.22 3.06 3.76
N GLY A 215 3.81 1.90 3.25
CA GLY A 215 4.24 1.46 1.93
C GLY A 215 3.85 2.49 0.88
N LEU A 216 2.58 2.90 0.87
CA LEU A 216 2.05 4.01 0.07
C LEU A 216 1.21 4.95 0.95
N HIS A 217 1.51 6.24 0.93
CA HIS A 217 0.82 7.24 1.73
C HIS A 217 0.30 8.37 0.83
N PHE A 218 -1.03 8.50 0.72
CA PHE A 218 -1.68 9.52 -0.09
C PHE A 218 -2.44 10.53 0.76
N MET A 219 -2.27 11.81 0.43
CA MET A 219 -2.97 12.93 1.05
C MET A 219 -3.40 13.94 -0.02
N TYR A 220 -4.69 14.30 -0.05
CA TYR A 220 -5.22 15.37 -0.91
C TYR A 220 -4.82 15.25 -2.39
N SER A 221 -4.93 14.06 -2.95
CA SER A 221 -4.50 13.74 -4.32
C SER A 221 -5.68 13.25 -5.17
N SER A 222 -5.53 13.21 -6.49
CA SER A 222 -6.62 12.75 -7.37
C SER A 222 -6.11 12.06 -8.63
N GLY A 223 -6.87 11.09 -9.14
CA GLY A 223 -6.58 10.43 -10.42
C GLY A 223 -5.40 9.45 -10.37
N ALA A 224 -5.11 8.88 -9.21
CA ALA A 224 -3.97 7.98 -9.05
C ALA A 224 -4.28 6.58 -9.62
N GLN A 225 -3.33 6.02 -10.36
CA GLN A 225 -3.33 4.64 -10.86
C GLN A 225 -2.21 3.88 -10.16
N VAL A 226 -2.56 2.84 -9.41
CA VAL A 226 -1.60 2.04 -8.64
C VAL A 226 -1.76 0.58 -9.07
N GLU A 227 -0.82 0.07 -9.86
CA GLU A 227 -0.98 -1.24 -10.50
C GLU A 227 0.20 -2.18 -10.29
N ASN A 228 -0.09 -3.46 -10.03
CA ASN A 228 0.92 -4.53 -10.00
C ASN A 228 2.10 -4.27 -9.02
N ASN A 229 1.87 -3.52 -7.94
CA ASN A 229 2.89 -3.27 -6.93
C ASN A 229 2.89 -4.36 -5.86
N THR A 230 4.06 -4.64 -5.29
CA THR A 230 4.20 -5.48 -4.10
C THR A 230 4.54 -4.62 -2.88
N VAL A 231 3.63 -4.56 -1.93
CA VAL A 231 3.77 -3.79 -0.68
C VAL A 231 3.73 -4.75 0.50
N GLU A 232 4.90 -5.01 1.08
CA GLU A 232 5.12 -6.14 1.97
C GLU A 232 5.80 -5.77 3.29
N GLY A 233 5.32 -6.30 4.42
CA GLY A 233 6.03 -6.19 5.69
C GLY A 233 6.14 -4.77 6.23
N ASN A 234 5.29 -3.85 5.77
CA ASN A 234 5.25 -2.48 6.26
C ASN A 234 4.38 -2.37 7.51
N SER A 235 4.52 -1.27 8.26
CA SER A 235 3.62 -1.00 9.39
C SER A 235 2.18 -0.75 8.93
N VAL A 236 2.02 -0.19 7.73
CA VAL A 236 0.78 0.02 6.99
C VAL A 236 1.12 -0.21 5.51
N GLY A 237 0.33 -1.03 4.81
CA GLY A 237 0.51 -1.30 3.38
C GLY A 237 0.28 -0.03 2.58
N SER A 238 -0.98 0.36 2.40
CA SER A 238 -1.34 1.68 1.89
C SER A 238 -2.33 2.40 2.79
N TYR A 239 -2.21 3.72 2.87
CA TYR A 239 -3.22 4.59 3.46
C TYR A 239 -3.47 5.78 2.54
N LEU A 240 -4.70 5.88 2.06
CA LEU A 240 -5.16 6.97 1.21
C LEU A 240 -6.22 7.81 1.93
N MET A 241 -6.01 9.12 1.93
CA MET A 241 -6.84 10.06 2.66
C MET A 241 -7.25 11.28 1.84
N TYR A 242 -8.50 11.71 2.01
CA TYR A 242 -9.00 13.00 1.52
C TYR A 242 -8.80 13.20 0.01
N SER A 243 -8.99 12.13 -0.76
CA SER A 243 -8.58 12.04 -2.17
C SER A 243 -9.69 11.41 -3.01
N GLN A 244 -9.60 11.52 -4.34
CA GLN A 244 -10.64 11.03 -5.25
C GLN A 244 -10.07 10.33 -6.48
N HIS A 245 -10.88 9.54 -7.17
CA HIS A 245 -10.52 8.89 -8.44
C HIS A 245 -9.25 8.02 -8.33
N LEU A 246 -9.25 7.10 -7.39
CA LEU A 246 -8.18 6.11 -7.22
C LEU A 246 -8.54 4.82 -7.96
N THR A 247 -7.62 4.30 -8.76
CA THR A 247 -7.68 2.90 -9.22
C THR A 247 -6.49 2.14 -8.65
N MET A 248 -6.76 1.07 -7.89
CA MET A 248 -5.75 0.12 -7.46
C MET A 248 -6.07 -1.26 -8.04
N SER A 249 -5.23 -1.75 -8.94
CA SER A 249 -5.44 -3.02 -9.66
C SER A 249 -4.26 -3.98 -9.53
N GLY A 250 -4.53 -5.27 -9.28
CA GLY A 250 -3.48 -6.30 -9.32
C GLY A 250 -2.36 -6.16 -8.29
N ASN A 251 -2.53 -5.36 -7.23
CA ASN A 251 -1.48 -5.15 -6.23
C ASN A 251 -1.45 -6.26 -5.19
N HIS A 252 -0.25 -6.55 -4.68
CA HIS A 252 -0.04 -7.50 -3.59
C HIS A 252 0.27 -6.76 -2.29
N MET A 253 -0.69 -6.78 -1.36
CA MET A 253 -0.59 -6.20 -0.03
C MET A 253 -0.36 -7.31 0.98
N LEU A 254 0.90 -7.54 1.35
CA LEU A 254 1.33 -8.77 2.02
C LEU A 254 1.89 -8.48 3.41
N TRP A 255 1.40 -9.18 4.43
CA TRP A 255 2.02 -9.20 5.76
C TRP A 255 2.28 -7.81 6.36
N ASN A 256 1.42 -6.82 6.08
CA ASN A 256 1.57 -5.50 6.66
C ASN A 256 1.04 -5.54 8.10
N ARG A 257 1.91 -5.31 9.09
CA ARG A 257 1.65 -5.56 10.51
C ARG A 257 2.02 -4.34 11.35
N GLY A 258 1.16 -4.02 12.30
CA GLY A 258 1.35 -2.92 13.23
C GLY A 258 0.03 -2.47 13.86
N PRO A 259 0.03 -1.40 14.66
CA PRO A 259 -1.20 -0.80 15.19
C PRO A 259 -2.19 -0.36 14.11
N SER A 260 -1.72 -0.11 12.89
CA SER A 260 -2.54 0.19 11.70
C SER A 260 -2.14 -0.70 10.52
N GLY A 261 -1.83 -1.99 10.76
CA GLY A 261 -1.38 -2.96 9.75
C GLY A 261 -2.42 -3.31 8.69
N TYR A 262 -2.86 -2.32 7.93
CA TYR A 262 -3.86 -2.43 6.89
C TYR A 262 -3.17 -2.80 5.58
N GLY A 263 -3.78 -3.67 4.78
CA GLY A 263 -3.34 -3.89 3.40
C GLY A 263 -3.61 -2.64 2.57
N ILE A 264 -4.89 -2.24 2.52
CA ILE A 264 -5.34 -0.96 1.95
C ILE A 264 -6.21 -0.26 2.98
N ALA A 265 -5.98 1.03 3.20
CA ALA A 265 -6.82 1.87 4.04
C ALA A 265 -7.34 3.08 3.27
N LEU A 266 -8.65 3.31 3.38
CA LEU A 266 -9.35 4.43 2.78
C LEU A 266 -9.93 5.31 3.88
N LYS A 267 -9.73 6.62 3.77
CA LYS A 267 -10.38 7.62 4.61
C LYS A 267 -10.87 8.80 3.78
N GLU A 268 -12.17 9.04 3.77
CA GLU A 268 -12.78 10.10 2.96
C GLU A 268 -12.30 10.03 1.50
N MET A 269 -12.47 8.85 0.89
CA MET A 269 -12.04 8.53 -0.46
C MET A 269 -13.24 8.29 -1.40
N ASP A 270 -13.36 9.06 -2.47
CA ASP A 270 -14.46 8.95 -3.45
C ASP A 270 -14.00 8.42 -4.81
N TYR A 271 -14.92 7.81 -5.56
CA TYR A 271 -14.67 7.25 -6.89
C TYR A 271 -13.49 6.27 -6.91
N VAL A 272 -13.43 5.39 -5.90
CA VAL A 272 -12.39 4.38 -5.75
C VAL A 272 -12.79 3.11 -6.50
N THR A 273 -11.84 2.55 -7.23
CA THR A 273 -11.89 1.20 -7.79
C THR A 273 -10.75 0.37 -7.23
N LEU A 274 -11.06 -0.63 -6.40
CA LEU A 274 -10.12 -1.65 -5.95
C LEU A 274 -10.45 -2.94 -6.68
N GLN A 275 -9.56 -3.37 -7.58
CA GLN A 275 -9.81 -4.51 -8.44
C GLN A 275 -8.68 -5.54 -8.41
N ASP A 276 -9.03 -6.83 -8.31
CA ASP A 276 -8.08 -7.94 -8.49
C ASP A 276 -6.82 -7.86 -7.61
N ASN A 277 -6.90 -7.20 -6.45
CA ASN A 277 -5.78 -7.09 -5.52
C ASN A 277 -5.70 -8.33 -4.62
N VAL A 278 -4.48 -8.69 -4.21
CA VAL A 278 -4.20 -9.78 -3.28
C VAL A 278 -3.84 -9.20 -1.92
N LEU A 279 -4.72 -9.36 -0.93
CA LEU A 279 -4.56 -8.82 0.42
C LEU A 279 -4.42 -9.98 1.41
N VAL A 280 -3.19 -10.33 1.75
CA VAL A 280 -2.88 -11.55 2.51
C VAL A 280 -2.06 -11.28 3.76
N GLY A 281 -2.48 -11.84 4.89
CA GLY A 281 -1.70 -11.82 6.13
C GLY A 281 -1.59 -10.46 6.83
N ASN A 282 -2.42 -9.49 6.45
CA ASN A 282 -2.47 -8.17 7.07
C ASN A 282 -3.27 -8.23 8.38
N ARG A 283 -3.16 -7.19 9.22
CA ARG A 283 -4.06 -7.07 10.38
C ARG A 283 -5.50 -6.80 9.91
N ALA A 284 -5.70 -5.89 8.96
CA ALA A 284 -6.94 -5.83 8.20
C ALA A 284 -6.59 -5.84 6.71
N GLY A 285 -7.28 -6.65 5.91
CA GLY A 285 -7.09 -6.62 4.45
C GLY A 285 -7.42 -5.23 3.90
N LEU A 286 -8.67 -4.81 4.10
CA LEU A 286 -9.16 -3.47 3.76
C LEU A 286 -9.72 -2.77 4.99
N TYR A 287 -9.30 -1.53 5.22
CA TYR A 287 -9.85 -0.62 6.20
C TYR A 287 -10.62 0.51 5.50
N ILE A 288 -11.84 0.82 5.95
CA ILE A 288 -12.67 1.87 5.35
C ILE A 288 -13.23 2.80 6.44
N ASP A 289 -13.02 4.10 6.22
CA ASP A 289 -13.51 5.19 7.04
C ASP A 289 -14.19 6.22 6.13
N ASP A 290 -15.51 6.39 6.28
CA ASP A 290 -16.31 7.42 5.61
C ASP A 290 -16.00 7.55 4.11
N SER A 291 -15.94 6.41 3.40
CA SER A 291 -15.55 6.35 1.99
C SER A 291 -16.57 5.52 1.20
N PRO A 292 -17.27 6.10 0.21
CA PRO A 292 -17.23 7.51 -0.19
C PRO A 292 -17.76 8.46 0.88
N ALA A 293 -17.21 9.67 0.90
CA ALA A 293 -17.69 10.78 1.72
C ALA A 293 -18.77 11.60 0.98
N LEU A 294 -18.75 11.56 -0.36
CA LEU A 294 -19.78 12.18 -1.19
C LEU A 294 -21.05 11.33 -1.28
N VAL A 295 -22.19 12.00 -1.27
CA VAL A 295 -23.52 11.40 -1.46
C VAL A 295 -23.71 11.01 -2.93
N ASP A 296 -24.48 9.95 -3.18
CA ASP A 296 -24.84 9.42 -4.50
C ASP A 296 -23.66 8.90 -5.35
N ILE A 297 -22.51 8.66 -4.73
CA ILE A 297 -21.33 8.07 -5.37
C ILE A 297 -21.13 6.65 -4.84
N ASN A 298 -20.66 5.75 -5.71
CA ASN A 298 -20.25 4.42 -5.31
C ASN A 298 -18.75 4.23 -5.45
N ASN A 299 -18.15 3.54 -4.48
CA ASN A 299 -16.85 2.92 -4.61
C ASN A 299 -17.02 1.43 -4.98
N PHE A 300 -16.06 0.89 -5.72
CA PHE A 300 -16.11 -0.48 -6.24
C PHE A 300 -14.95 -1.30 -5.67
N VAL A 301 -15.29 -2.44 -5.06
CA VAL A 301 -14.33 -3.42 -4.54
C VAL A 301 -14.67 -4.75 -5.21
N THR A 302 -13.93 -5.09 -6.26
CA THR A 302 -14.30 -6.20 -7.15
C THR A 302 -13.15 -7.18 -7.37
N GLY A 303 -13.41 -8.48 -7.29
CA GLY A 303 -12.40 -9.50 -7.65
C GLY A 303 -11.19 -9.58 -6.71
N ASN A 304 -11.22 -8.91 -5.56
CA ASN A 304 -10.08 -8.91 -4.63
C ASN A 304 -10.03 -10.20 -3.80
N PHE A 305 -8.82 -10.64 -3.48
CA PHE A 305 -8.55 -11.85 -2.72
C PHE A 305 -8.07 -11.50 -1.31
N PHE A 306 -8.97 -11.64 -0.34
CA PHE A 306 -8.73 -11.39 1.09
C PHE A 306 -8.51 -12.71 1.82
N ALA A 307 -7.26 -13.04 2.15
CA ALA A 307 -6.97 -14.30 2.81
C ALA A 307 -6.04 -14.20 4.02
N TYR A 308 -6.32 -15.01 5.04
CA TYR A 308 -5.46 -15.15 6.24
C TYR A 308 -5.14 -13.82 6.95
N ASN A 309 -6.01 -12.82 6.81
CA ASN A 309 -5.90 -11.58 7.57
C ASN A 309 -6.49 -11.77 8.98
N ASP A 310 -6.08 -10.93 9.95
CA ASP A 310 -6.79 -10.95 11.24
C ASP A 310 -8.25 -10.51 11.05
N ILE A 311 -8.49 -9.58 10.12
CA ILE A 311 -9.82 -9.16 9.67
C ILE A 311 -9.79 -9.01 8.14
N GLY A 312 -10.77 -9.55 7.41
CA GLY A 312 -10.89 -9.34 5.97
C GLY A 312 -11.14 -7.87 5.64
N ILE A 313 -12.28 -7.34 6.07
CA ILE A 313 -12.63 -5.92 6.01
C ILE A 313 -12.96 -5.38 7.41
N ALA A 314 -12.35 -4.25 7.76
CA ALA A 314 -12.70 -3.48 8.95
C ALA A 314 -13.24 -2.11 8.53
N ALA A 315 -14.48 -1.78 8.88
CA ALA A 315 -15.09 -0.52 8.46
C ALA A 315 -15.85 0.18 9.59
N LEU A 316 -15.94 1.50 9.50
CA LEU A 316 -16.81 2.29 10.39
C LEU A 316 -18.27 2.20 9.95
N PRO A 317 -19.25 2.29 10.88
CA PRO A 317 -20.67 2.24 10.54
C PRO A 317 -21.15 3.30 9.54
N SER A 318 -20.44 4.43 9.39
CA SER A 318 -20.75 5.47 8.40
C SER A 318 -20.30 5.10 6.98
N THR A 319 -19.67 3.94 6.79
CA THR A 319 -19.26 3.46 5.47
C THR A 319 -20.49 2.92 4.75
N GLU A 320 -20.99 3.66 3.78
CA GLU A 320 -22.18 3.33 2.97
C GLU A 320 -21.80 3.40 1.49
N SER A 321 -22.66 2.91 0.58
CA SER A 321 -22.47 3.08 -0.88
C SER A 321 -21.16 2.50 -1.44
N ASN A 322 -20.66 1.40 -0.87
CA ASN A 322 -19.63 0.57 -1.50
C ASN A 322 -20.28 -0.65 -2.15
N ILE A 323 -19.78 -1.04 -3.33
CA ILE A 323 -20.22 -2.24 -4.03
C ILE A 323 -19.11 -3.29 -3.94
N PHE A 324 -19.38 -4.37 -3.20
CA PHE A 324 -18.51 -5.53 -3.03
C PHE A 324 -19.01 -6.68 -3.89
N GLN A 325 -18.27 -7.05 -4.92
CA GLN A 325 -18.67 -8.09 -5.87
C GLN A 325 -17.51 -9.00 -6.24
N ALA A 326 -17.77 -10.29 -6.38
CA ALA A 326 -16.79 -11.29 -6.83
C ALA A 326 -15.49 -11.33 -6.01
N ASN A 327 -15.48 -10.80 -4.78
CA ASN A 327 -14.32 -10.91 -3.90
C ASN A 327 -14.28 -12.29 -3.25
N THR A 328 -13.08 -12.69 -2.83
CA THR A 328 -12.86 -13.94 -2.09
C THR A 328 -12.44 -13.63 -0.67
N PHE A 329 -13.20 -14.09 0.31
CA PHE A 329 -12.89 -14.01 1.74
C PHE A 329 -12.52 -15.40 2.27
N LEU A 330 -11.23 -15.70 2.30
CA LEU A 330 -10.69 -17.03 2.59
C LEU A 330 -9.93 -17.06 3.93
N GLU A 331 -10.48 -17.75 4.92
CA GLU A 331 -9.78 -18.07 6.18
C GLU A 331 -9.21 -16.83 6.89
N ASN A 332 -9.91 -15.70 6.85
CA ASN A 332 -9.63 -14.58 7.75
C ASN A 332 -10.13 -14.95 9.15
N ASN A 333 -9.45 -14.52 10.22
CA ASN A 333 -9.91 -14.85 11.59
C ASN A 333 -11.32 -14.30 11.90
N GLN A 334 -11.65 -13.19 11.24
CA GLN A 334 -12.96 -12.57 11.16
C GLN A 334 -13.13 -12.02 9.74
N GLN A 335 -14.21 -12.36 9.02
CA GLN A 335 -14.38 -11.88 7.64
C GLN A 335 -14.62 -10.37 7.62
N ILE A 336 -15.58 -9.89 8.42
CA ILE A 336 -15.99 -8.48 8.48
C ILE A 336 -16.09 -8.01 9.94
N SER A 337 -15.51 -6.85 10.24
CA SER A 337 -15.61 -6.18 11.55
C SER A 337 -16.16 -4.77 11.40
N VAL A 338 -17.13 -4.42 12.25
CA VAL A 338 -17.68 -3.06 12.33
C VAL A 338 -17.03 -2.36 13.52
N LEU A 339 -16.33 -1.27 13.25
CA LEU A 339 -15.54 -0.54 14.25
C LEU A 339 -16.41 0.48 15.01
N GLY A 340 -17.44 0.01 15.68
CA GLY A 340 -18.38 0.86 16.41
C GLY A 340 -19.75 0.21 16.54
N ARG A 341 -20.75 1.00 16.94
CA ARG A 341 -22.15 0.53 16.98
C ARG A 341 -22.80 0.77 15.62
N GLY A 342 -23.37 -0.28 15.03
CA GLY A 342 -24.07 -0.22 13.74
C GLY A 342 -23.85 -1.48 12.91
N ASN A 343 -24.06 -1.36 11.61
CA ASN A 343 -23.84 -2.41 10.62
C ASN A 343 -23.31 -1.79 9.32
N LEU A 344 -23.18 -2.58 8.26
CA LEU A 344 -22.73 -2.16 6.93
C LEU A 344 -23.78 -2.52 5.87
N LEU A 345 -25.06 -2.51 6.24
CA LEU A 345 -26.17 -2.92 5.38
C LEU A 345 -26.49 -1.91 4.26
N GLU A 346 -26.06 -0.66 4.42
CA GLU A 346 -26.15 0.39 3.38
C GLU A 346 -25.07 0.25 2.29
N ASN A 347 -24.26 -0.82 2.35
CA ASN A 347 -23.39 -1.23 1.25
C ASN A 347 -24.04 -2.35 0.45
N THR A 348 -23.64 -2.47 -0.82
CA THR A 348 -24.11 -3.50 -1.72
C THR A 348 -23.12 -4.67 -1.73
N TRP A 349 -23.53 -5.83 -1.22
CA TRP A 349 -22.68 -7.03 -1.15
C TRP A 349 -22.93 -8.04 -2.27
N ASN A 350 -23.88 -7.74 -3.16
CA ASN A 350 -24.10 -8.46 -4.40
C ASN A 350 -24.70 -7.49 -5.42
N GLN A 351 -24.34 -7.67 -6.68
CA GLN A 351 -24.91 -6.89 -7.76
C GLN A 351 -25.13 -7.80 -8.97
N ALA A 352 -26.27 -7.62 -9.65
CA ALA A 352 -26.64 -8.40 -10.82
C ALA A 352 -26.59 -9.94 -10.59
N GLY A 353 -26.98 -10.40 -9.39
CA GLY A 353 -27.02 -11.82 -9.04
C GLY A 353 -25.65 -12.44 -8.71
N ILE A 354 -24.62 -11.63 -8.54
CA ILE A 354 -23.27 -12.09 -8.18
C ILE A 354 -22.84 -11.41 -6.89
N GLY A 355 -22.58 -12.20 -5.86
CA GLY A 355 -22.04 -11.77 -4.57
C GLY A 355 -20.55 -12.09 -4.43
N ASN A 356 -20.14 -12.47 -3.23
CA ASN A 356 -18.76 -12.75 -2.85
C ASN A 356 -18.63 -14.22 -2.41
N TYR A 357 -17.40 -14.76 -2.45
CA TYR A 357 -17.10 -16.05 -1.86
C TYR A 357 -16.72 -15.89 -0.39
N TRP A 358 -17.31 -16.71 0.46
CA TRP A 358 -17.07 -16.71 1.90
C TRP A 358 -16.70 -18.12 2.37
N SER A 359 -15.50 -18.27 2.92
CA SER A 359 -14.99 -19.58 3.38
C SER A 359 -15.78 -20.21 4.53
N ASP A 360 -16.50 -19.40 5.30
CA ASP A 360 -17.37 -19.81 6.40
C ASP A 360 -18.85 -19.90 6.02
N TYR A 361 -19.19 -19.78 4.73
CA TYR A 361 -20.56 -20.00 4.26
C TYR A 361 -20.92 -21.49 4.28
N VAL A 362 -22.04 -21.81 4.95
CA VAL A 362 -22.54 -23.19 5.15
C VAL A 362 -23.86 -23.40 4.41
N GLY A 363 -24.04 -22.77 3.26
CA GLY A 363 -25.22 -22.96 2.40
C GLY A 363 -25.08 -24.11 1.41
N TYR A 364 -26.05 -24.19 0.49
CA TYR A 364 -26.08 -25.15 -0.60
C TYR A 364 -26.49 -24.45 -1.89
N ASP A 365 -26.17 -25.09 -3.01
CA ASP A 365 -26.55 -24.67 -4.36
C ASP A 365 -27.30 -25.85 -4.98
N GLY A 366 -28.63 -25.73 -5.02
CA GLY A 366 -29.54 -26.80 -5.40
C GLY A 366 -29.78 -26.89 -6.91
N ASP A 367 -29.61 -25.78 -7.64
CA ASP A 367 -29.76 -25.73 -9.10
C ASP A 367 -28.41 -25.78 -9.86
N ASN A 368 -27.30 -25.75 -9.12
CA ASN A 368 -25.93 -25.91 -9.57
C ASN A 368 -25.50 -24.78 -10.54
N ASP A 369 -25.91 -23.55 -10.26
CA ASP A 369 -25.55 -22.35 -11.02
C ASP A 369 -24.25 -21.68 -10.50
N GLY A 370 -23.71 -22.16 -9.38
CA GLY A 370 -22.50 -21.65 -8.74
C GLY A 370 -22.76 -20.56 -7.69
N ILE A 371 -24.02 -20.22 -7.43
CA ILE A 371 -24.49 -19.27 -6.42
C ILE A 371 -25.25 -20.03 -5.33
N GLY A 372 -25.08 -19.62 -4.08
CA GLY A 372 -25.77 -20.24 -2.96
C GLY A 372 -27.25 -19.84 -2.90
N ASP A 373 -28.13 -20.83 -2.68
CA ASP A 373 -29.59 -20.64 -2.54
C ASP A 373 -30.00 -19.90 -1.26
N LEU A 374 -29.08 -19.80 -0.30
CA LEU A 374 -29.29 -19.11 0.97
C LEU A 374 -28.40 -17.86 1.09
N PRO A 375 -28.92 -16.74 1.60
CA PRO A 375 -28.09 -15.55 1.83
C PRO A 375 -26.98 -15.83 2.85
N TYR A 376 -25.79 -15.31 2.62
CA TYR A 376 -24.75 -15.22 3.65
C TYR A 376 -25.04 -14.05 4.59
N ARG A 377 -24.92 -14.30 5.90
CA ARG A 377 -25.19 -13.32 6.97
C ARG A 377 -24.04 -13.34 7.97
N ALA A 378 -23.34 -12.21 8.12
CA ALA A 378 -22.33 -12.09 9.16
C ALA A 378 -22.99 -11.77 10.52
N GLU A 379 -23.45 -12.81 11.20
CA GLU A 379 -24.22 -12.73 12.46
C GLU A 379 -23.65 -13.62 13.58
N GLN A 380 -22.34 -13.96 13.54
CA GLN A 380 -21.71 -14.75 14.61
C GLN A 380 -21.69 -13.97 15.94
N LEU A 381 -22.17 -14.62 17.01
CA LEU A 381 -22.33 -13.99 18.32
C LEU A 381 -20.98 -13.58 18.92
N PHE A 382 -19.97 -14.45 18.86
CA PHE A 382 -18.66 -14.14 19.41
C PHE A 382 -18.02 -12.93 18.72
N GLU A 383 -18.18 -12.83 17.40
CA GLU A 383 -17.64 -11.71 16.62
C GLU A 383 -18.38 -10.40 16.91
N SER A 384 -19.70 -10.44 17.09
CA SER A 384 -20.48 -9.26 17.50
C SER A 384 -20.03 -8.75 18.87
N LEU A 385 -19.81 -9.65 19.84
CA LEU A 385 -19.26 -9.27 21.14
C LEU A 385 -17.84 -8.70 21.03
N THR A 386 -17.00 -9.33 20.19
CA THR A 386 -15.61 -8.92 19.98
C THR A 386 -15.49 -7.54 19.32
N ASP A 387 -16.41 -7.16 18.44
CA ASP A 387 -16.45 -5.82 17.86
C ASP A 387 -16.70 -4.75 18.94
N SER A 388 -17.57 -5.05 19.92
CA SER A 388 -17.86 -4.14 21.04
C SER A 388 -16.79 -4.15 22.15
N GLU A 389 -16.18 -5.31 22.40
CA GLU A 389 -15.20 -5.54 23.47
C GLU A 389 -13.96 -6.24 22.88
N PRO A 390 -13.01 -5.50 22.29
CA PRO A 390 -11.85 -6.07 21.59
C PRO A 390 -10.97 -6.99 22.44
N VAL A 391 -11.02 -6.85 23.77
CA VAL A 391 -10.31 -7.73 24.72
C VAL A 391 -10.75 -9.19 24.60
N LEU A 392 -11.99 -9.44 24.13
CA LEU A 392 -12.51 -10.79 23.93
C LEU A 392 -11.77 -11.57 22.84
N ARG A 393 -11.00 -10.91 21.96
CA ARG A 393 -10.11 -11.58 20.99
C ARG A 393 -9.15 -12.57 21.63
N LEU A 394 -8.81 -12.40 22.92
CA LEU A 394 -8.03 -13.37 23.68
C LEU A 394 -8.63 -14.78 23.65
N PHE A 395 -9.95 -14.90 23.50
CA PHE A 395 -10.69 -16.16 23.50
C PHE A 395 -10.98 -16.71 22.10
N ALA A 396 -10.49 -16.06 21.02
CA ALA A 396 -10.85 -16.39 19.63
C ALA A 396 -10.58 -17.86 19.25
N PHE A 397 -9.54 -18.49 19.82
CA PHE A 397 -9.19 -19.89 19.58
C PHE A 397 -9.51 -20.80 20.77
N SER A 398 -10.41 -20.36 21.66
CA SER A 398 -10.82 -21.13 22.83
C SER A 398 -12.16 -21.84 22.61
N PRO A 399 -12.46 -22.90 23.40
CA PRO A 399 -13.79 -23.52 23.40
C PRO A 399 -14.94 -22.54 23.72
N ALA A 400 -14.64 -21.39 24.33
CA ALA A 400 -15.66 -20.38 24.63
C ALA A 400 -16.24 -19.75 23.35
N ARG A 401 -15.44 -19.56 22.29
CA ARG A 401 -15.94 -19.08 20.98
C ARG A 401 -16.98 -20.05 20.44
N GLN A 402 -16.62 -21.34 20.33
CA GLN A 402 -17.51 -22.38 19.81
C GLN A 402 -18.82 -22.49 20.62
N ALA A 403 -18.73 -22.39 21.95
CA ALA A 403 -19.91 -22.45 22.81
C ALA A 403 -20.85 -21.24 22.61
N LEU A 404 -20.29 -20.04 22.44
CA LEU A 404 -21.07 -18.83 22.18
C LEU A 404 -21.72 -18.87 20.80
N ASP A 405 -20.98 -19.26 19.77
CA ASP A 405 -21.51 -19.35 18.42
C ASP A 405 -22.60 -20.43 18.33
N PHE A 406 -22.41 -21.59 18.97
CA PHE A 406 -23.47 -22.60 19.10
C PHE A 406 -24.71 -22.07 19.82
N ALA A 407 -24.53 -21.31 20.91
CA ALA A 407 -25.66 -20.73 21.62
C ALA A 407 -26.45 -19.74 20.73
N GLY A 408 -25.76 -18.90 19.95
CA GLY A 408 -26.39 -18.03 18.96
C GLY A 408 -27.15 -18.83 17.89
N SER A 409 -26.57 -19.91 17.38
CA SER A 409 -27.26 -20.77 16.40
C SER A 409 -28.48 -21.49 17.01
N ALA A 410 -28.40 -21.97 18.26
CA ALA A 410 -29.46 -22.73 18.91
C ALA A 410 -30.61 -21.86 19.43
N PHE A 411 -30.33 -20.62 19.86
CA PHE A 411 -31.31 -19.71 20.43
C PHE A 411 -31.40 -18.41 19.62
N PRO A 412 -32.38 -18.28 18.71
CA PRO A 412 -32.51 -17.11 17.84
C PRO A 412 -32.57 -15.76 18.58
N SER A 413 -33.07 -15.74 19.82
CA SER A 413 -33.10 -14.53 20.66
C SER A 413 -31.72 -13.99 21.07
N LEU A 414 -30.66 -14.81 20.92
CA LEU A 414 -29.27 -14.41 21.17
C LEU A 414 -28.53 -14.02 19.89
N ARG A 415 -29.14 -14.18 18.71
CA ARG A 415 -28.48 -13.83 17.46
C ARG A 415 -28.40 -12.31 17.33
N PRO A 416 -27.21 -11.76 17.06
CA PRO A 416 -27.09 -10.35 16.73
C PRO A 416 -27.72 -10.07 15.37
N ASP A 417 -28.05 -8.80 15.13
CA ASP A 417 -28.40 -8.35 13.78
C ASP A 417 -27.20 -8.55 12.83
N PRO A 418 -27.43 -8.93 11.57
CA PRO A 418 -26.35 -9.15 10.62
C PRO A 418 -25.61 -7.85 10.32
N LYS A 419 -24.27 -7.94 10.31
CA LYS A 419 -23.40 -6.81 9.93
C LYS A 419 -23.45 -6.55 8.42
N VAL A 420 -23.52 -7.65 7.66
CA VAL A 420 -23.60 -7.68 6.19
C VAL A 420 -24.57 -8.78 5.77
N ILE A 421 -25.21 -8.59 4.63
CA ILE A 421 -26.04 -9.62 3.98
C ILE A 421 -25.62 -9.68 2.51
N ASP A 422 -25.17 -10.85 2.08
CA ASP A 422 -24.91 -11.17 0.68
C ASP A 422 -25.99 -12.15 0.21
N GLU A 423 -26.87 -11.69 -0.68
CA GLU A 423 -28.02 -12.46 -1.18
C GLU A 423 -27.63 -13.45 -2.28
N ALA A 424 -26.41 -13.39 -2.82
CA ALA A 424 -25.94 -14.24 -3.91
C ALA A 424 -24.49 -14.73 -3.67
N PRO A 425 -24.22 -15.39 -2.54
CA PRO A 425 -22.85 -15.82 -2.21
C PRO A 425 -22.34 -16.83 -3.24
N MET A 426 -21.10 -16.67 -3.68
CA MET A 426 -20.50 -17.59 -4.64
C MET A 426 -20.10 -18.91 -3.95
N MET A 427 -20.32 -20.04 -4.62
CA MET A 427 -19.97 -21.38 -4.11
C MET A 427 -18.50 -21.74 -4.33
N HIS A 428 -17.84 -21.07 -5.27
CA HIS A 428 -16.47 -21.34 -5.67
C HIS A 428 -15.67 -20.04 -5.78
N TYR A 429 -14.36 -20.16 -5.58
CA TYR A 429 -13.40 -19.09 -5.79
C TYR A 429 -12.28 -19.56 -6.71
N THR A 430 -11.58 -18.60 -7.30
CA THR A 430 -10.35 -18.84 -8.06
C THR A 430 -9.16 -18.38 -7.24
N LEU A 431 -8.10 -19.18 -7.24
CA LEU A 431 -6.82 -18.76 -6.66
C LEU A 431 -6.14 -17.76 -7.61
N PRO A 432 -5.68 -16.59 -7.12
CA PRO A 432 -4.89 -15.69 -7.94
C PRO A 432 -3.55 -16.33 -8.33
N ALA A 433 -3.12 -16.13 -9.58
CA ALA A 433 -1.86 -16.70 -10.11
C ALA A 433 -0.62 -16.38 -9.24
N ALA A 434 -0.63 -15.24 -8.53
CA ALA A 434 0.44 -14.82 -7.64
C ALA A 434 0.62 -15.67 -6.38
N VAL A 435 -0.41 -16.40 -5.93
CA VAL A 435 -0.38 -17.19 -4.70
C VAL A 435 0.24 -18.58 -4.92
N GLU A 436 0.37 -19.04 -6.17
CA GLU A 436 0.94 -20.35 -6.50
C GLU A 436 2.47 -20.45 -6.28
N GLY A 437 3.18 -19.32 -6.17
CA GLY A 437 4.65 -19.26 -6.09
C GLY A 437 5.24 -19.47 -4.69
N GLY A 438 4.42 -19.49 -3.64
CA GLY A 438 4.88 -19.73 -2.27
C GLY A 438 5.00 -21.22 -1.99
N SER A 439 6.14 -21.84 -2.31
CA SER A 439 6.45 -23.16 -1.76
C SER A 439 6.35 -23.06 -0.23
N PRO A 440 5.46 -23.81 0.46
CA PRO A 440 5.38 -23.75 1.90
C PRO A 440 6.77 -24.04 2.46
N GLN A 441 7.32 -23.11 3.25
CA GLN A 441 8.52 -23.42 4.02
C GLN A 441 8.23 -24.71 4.76
N SER A 442 8.98 -25.77 4.44
CA SER A 442 8.80 -27.07 5.04
C SER A 442 8.83 -26.89 6.55
N VAL A 443 7.67 -27.03 7.21
CA VAL A 443 7.61 -27.03 8.67
C VAL A 443 8.52 -28.15 9.11
N SER A 444 9.62 -27.79 9.78
CA SER A 444 10.60 -28.79 10.19
C SER A 444 9.89 -29.81 11.09
N LEU A 445 9.98 -31.11 10.74
CA LEU A 445 9.44 -32.21 11.55
C LEU A 445 9.74 -32.09 13.07
N PRO A 446 10.89 -31.56 13.52
CA PRO A 446 11.15 -31.34 14.95
C PRO A 446 10.15 -30.38 15.61
N LEU A 447 9.71 -29.33 14.91
CA LEU A 447 8.78 -28.34 15.46
C LEU A 447 7.37 -28.94 15.62
N LEU A 448 6.95 -29.77 14.67
CA LEU A 448 5.68 -30.48 14.70
C LEU A 448 5.67 -31.55 15.81
N ALA A 449 6.79 -32.25 16.00
CA ALA A 449 6.94 -33.22 17.08
C ALA A 449 6.93 -32.54 18.46
N ALA A 450 7.56 -31.36 18.59
CA ALA A 450 7.59 -30.60 19.83
C ALA A 450 6.19 -30.08 20.23
N THR A 451 5.40 -29.57 19.28
CA THR A 451 4.02 -29.14 19.53
C THR A 451 3.10 -30.30 19.91
N LEU A 452 3.21 -31.45 19.21
CA LEU A 452 2.46 -32.66 19.58
C LEU A 452 2.84 -33.18 20.98
N LEU A 453 4.11 -33.10 21.36
CA LEU A 453 4.56 -33.47 22.71
C LEU A 453 4.00 -32.54 23.79
N LEU A 454 3.97 -31.22 23.55
CA LEU A 454 3.40 -30.24 24.47
C LEU A 454 1.89 -30.43 24.66
N VAL A 455 1.16 -30.71 23.59
CA VAL A 455 -0.28 -31.04 23.65
C VAL A 455 -0.50 -32.36 24.40
N GLY A 456 0.34 -33.36 24.17
CA GLY A 456 0.30 -34.64 24.88
C GLY A 456 0.53 -34.49 26.39
N ILE A 457 1.54 -33.70 26.79
CA ILE A 457 1.83 -33.42 28.21
C ILE A 457 0.67 -32.65 28.86
N GLY A 458 0.13 -31.63 28.18
CA GLY A 458 -1.03 -30.87 28.65
C GLY A 458 -2.27 -31.75 28.87
N GLY A 459 -2.54 -32.68 27.94
CA GLY A 459 -3.62 -33.66 28.06
C GLY A 459 -3.46 -34.60 29.25
N VAL A 460 -2.24 -35.12 29.50
CA VAL A 460 -1.95 -36.01 30.62
C VAL A 460 -2.10 -35.29 31.96
N ILE A 461 -1.67 -34.03 32.07
CA ILE A 461 -1.82 -33.22 33.28
C ILE A 461 -3.30 -32.99 33.59
N CYS A 462 -4.11 -32.61 32.60
CA CYS A 462 -5.55 -32.43 32.79
C CYS A 462 -6.29 -33.72 33.21
N VAL A 463 -5.94 -34.87 32.61
CA VAL A 463 -6.55 -36.16 32.97
C VAL A 463 -6.14 -36.63 34.37
N SER A 464 -4.88 -36.39 34.77
CA SER A 464 -4.39 -36.73 36.11
C SER A 464 -5.04 -35.86 37.20
N ALA A 465 -5.22 -34.56 36.94
CA ALA A 465 -5.92 -33.64 37.84
C ALA A 465 -7.41 -33.96 38.00
N TRP A 466 -8.05 -34.52 36.97
CA TRP A 466 -9.44 -34.94 37.01
C TRP A 466 -9.65 -36.24 37.80
N ARG A 467 -8.72 -37.21 37.67
CA ARG A 467 -8.75 -38.47 38.44
C ARG A 467 -8.51 -38.28 39.94
N GLY A 468 -7.87 -37.19 40.35
CA GLY A 468 -7.64 -36.85 41.77
C GLY A 468 -8.87 -36.31 42.53
N ARG A 469 -10.01 -36.08 41.84
CA ARG A 469 -11.23 -35.49 42.44
C ARG A 469 -12.43 -36.43 42.49
N VAL A 470 -12.22 -37.75 42.50
CA VAL A 470 -13.30 -38.71 42.83
C VAL A 470 -13.39 -38.82 44.36
N PRO A 471 -14.50 -38.43 45.01
CA PRO A 471 -14.63 -38.58 46.45
C PRO A 471 -14.74 -40.07 46.81
N GLN A 472 -13.82 -40.56 47.64
CA GLN A 472 -13.94 -41.89 48.24
C GLN A 472 -15.18 -41.92 49.13
N ARG A 473 -16.09 -42.87 48.86
CA ARG A 473 -17.23 -43.17 49.74
C ARG A 473 -16.69 -43.58 51.12
N VAL A 474 -16.95 -42.77 52.13
CA VAL A 474 -16.70 -43.12 53.54
C VAL A 474 -17.72 -44.21 53.93
N ALA A 475 -17.20 -45.38 54.30
CA ALA A 475 -17.99 -46.46 54.89
C ALA A 475 -18.43 -46.04 56.30
N THR A 476 -19.73 -45.99 56.54
CA THR A 476 -20.32 -45.73 57.85
C THR A 476 -20.25 -46.99 58.72
N THR A 477 -19.34 -46.98 59.69
CA THR A 477 -19.28 -47.97 60.76
C THR A 477 -20.44 -47.73 61.74
N GLN A 478 -21.32 -48.73 61.89
CA GLN A 478 -22.40 -48.75 62.88
C GLN A 478 -21.84 -48.66 64.31
N HIS A 479 -22.26 -47.65 65.07
CA HIS A 479 -22.26 -47.73 66.53
C HIS A 479 -23.69 -47.90 67.04
N ARG A 480 -23.97 -49.08 67.59
CA ARG A 480 -25.13 -49.35 68.44
C ARG A 480 -25.10 -48.41 69.65
N ASN A 481 -26.19 -47.69 69.89
CA ASN A 481 -26.58 -47.31 71.24
C ASN A 481 -28.09 -47.48 71.41
N THR A 482 -28.40 -48.35 72.35
CA THR A 482 -29.70 -48.64 72.97
C THR A 482 -30.28 -47.41 73.66
N VAL A 483 -31.55 -47.10 73.42
CA VAL A 483 -32.45 -46.52 74.43
C VAL A 483 -33.84 -47.16 74.27
N GLN A 484 -34.28 -47.80 75.35
CA GLN A 484 -35.61 -48.36 75.59
C GLN A 484 -36.52 -47.29 76.24
N ALA A 485 -37.83 -47.55 76.17
CA ALA A 485 -38.98 -46.91 76.80
C ALA A 485 -39.59 -45.73 76.00
N GLY A 486 -40.88 -45.68 75.70
CA GLY A 486 -42.02 -46.50 76.11
C GLY A 486 -43.25 -45.60 76.25
N ILE A 487 -44.26 -45.82 75.40
CA ILE A 487 -45.73 -45.84 75.58
C ILE A 487 -46.34 -45.82 74.17
#